data_AF-A0A0J6WPR1-F1
#
_entry.id   AF-A0A0J6WPR1-F1
#
_cell.length_a   1.000
_cell.length_b   1.000
_cell.length_c   1.000
_cell.angle_alpha   90.00
_cell.angle_beta   90.00
_cell.angle_gamma   90.00
#
_symmetry.space_group_name_H-M   'P 1'
#
loop_
_entity.id
_entity.type
_entity.pdbx_description
1 polymer ?
#
loop_
_entity_poly.entity_id
_entity_poly.type
_entity_poly.pdbx_seq_one_letter_code
_entity_poly.pdbx_strand_id
1 'polypeptide(L)'
;MVETFVHSTDDVVEFLRGQHNQIKDMFDDVVHASGSPARERAFVELRQLLAVHETAEEMVVHPRARRDIDGGDIIVDARLLEEHEAKEQLAALEDMDIDSQEFMDALIVFKATVVDHAEREETPRSSTGSSATSPQMS
;
A
#
# COMPACT_ATOMS: atom_id res chain seq x y z
N MET A 1 24.84 1.29 -9.84
CA MET A 1 23.70 1.78 -10.64
C MET A 1 22.72 0.64 -10.66
N VAL A 2 21.57 0.78 -10.01
CA VAL A 2 20.50 -0.22 -10.10
C VAL A 2 19.63 0.17 -11.29
N GLU A 3 19.84 -0.51 -12.41
CA GLU A 3 18.97 -0.46 -13.57
C GLU A 3 17.77 -1.38 -13.31
N THR A 4 16.75 -0.87 -12.62
CA THR A 4 15.49 -1.62 -12.47
C THR A 4 14.67 -1.43 -13.74
N PHE A 5 15.00 -2.19 -14.77
CA PHE A 5 14.14 -2.25 -15.94
C PHE A 5 12.96 -3.19 -15.66
N VAL A 6 11.81 -2.58 -15.37
CA VAL A 6 10.55 -3.28 -15.22
C VAL A 6 10.04 -3.68 -16.61
N HIS A 7 10.15 -4.96 -16.97
CA HIS A 7 9.84 -5.46 -18.32
C HIS A 7 8.57 -6.31 -18.37
N SER A 8 8.10 -6.84 -17.25
CA SER A 8 6.94 -7.74 -17.15
C SER A 8 5.91 -7.28 -16.11
N THR A 9 4.77 -7.97 -15.96
CA THR A 9 3.81 -7.68 -14.87
C THR A 9 4.38 -8.12 -13.54
N ASP A 10 5.06 -9.26 -13.54
CA ASP A 10 5.71 -9.83 -12.36
C ASP A 10 6.83 -8.92 -11.84
N ASP A 11 7.59 -8.26 -12.73
CA ASP A 11 8.65 -7.32 -12.33
C ASP A 11 8.06 -6.08 -11.62
N VAL A 12 6.88 -5.62 -12.03
CA VAL A 12 6.16 -4.52 -11.36
C VAL A 12 5.73 -4.96 -9.96
N VAL A 13 5.15 -6.16 -9.85
CA VAL A 13 4.66 -6.70 -8.58
C VAL A 13 5.81 -6.96 -7.60
N GLU A 14 6.93 -7.50 -8.08
CA GLU A 14 8.12 -7.70 -7.25
C GLU A 14 8.73 -6.36 -6.80
N PHE A 15 8.75 -5.35 -7.69
CA PHE A 15 9.19 -4.01 -7.33
C PHE A 15 8.31 -3.37 -6.25
N LEU A 16 6.98 -3.46 -6.36
CA LEU A 16 6.04 -2.94 -5.36
C LEU A 16 6.16 -3.66 -4.03
N ARG A 17 6.30 -4.99 -4.03
CA ARG A 17 6.60 -5.75 -2.81
C ARG A 17 7.87 -5.24 -2.11
N GLY A 18 8.89 -4.89 -2.88
CA GLY A 18 10.09 -4.23 -2.38
C GLY A 18 9.76 -2.89 -1.71
N GLN A 19 8.95 -2.06 -2.36
CA GLN A 19 8.50 -0.77 -1.82
C GLN A 19 7.63 -0.93 -0.55
N HIS A 20 6.71 -1.89 -0.52
CA HIS A 20 5.89 -2.20 0.66
C HIS A 20 6.76 -2.55 1.87
N ASN A 21 7.76 -3.41 1.68
CA ASN A 21 8.70 -3.76 2.75
C ASN A 21 9.48 -2.53 3.22
N GLN A 22 9.94 -1.69 2.30
CA GLN A 22 10.62 -0.44 2.64
C GLN A 22 9.69 0.51 3.43
N ILE A 23 8.43 0.66 3.03
CA ILE A 23 7.44 1.47 3.75
C ILE A 23 7.22 0.93 5.16
N LYS A 24 7.10 -0.40 5.32
CA LYS A 24 6.97 -1.07 6.64
C LYS A 24 8.16 -0.75 7.55
N ASP A 25 9.37 -0.86 7.03
CA ASP A 25 10.61 -0.54 7.76
C ASP A 25 10.65 0.95 8.15
N MET A 26 10.27 1.84 7.23
CA MET A 26 10.26 3.29 7.49
C MET A 26 9.23 3.70 8.56
N PHE A 27 8.08 3.01 8.64
CA PHE A 27 7.17 3.19 9.78
C PHE A 27 7.84 2.86 11.11
N ASP A 28 8.61 1.76 11.16
CA ASP A 28 9.35 1.39 12.36
C ASP A 28 10.47 2.40 12.67
N ASP A 29 11.10 2.98 11.66
CA ASP A 29 12.07 4.07 11.86
C ASP A 29 11.43 5.31 12.50
N VAL A 30 10.22 5.71 12.08
CA VAL A 30 9.49 6.81 12.72
C VAL A 30 9.17 6.48 14.18
N VAL A 31 8.70 5.25 14.45
CA VAL A 31 8.34 4.81 15.80
C VAL A 31 9.55 4.78 16.75
N HIS A 32 10.70 4.30 16.26
CA HIS A 32 11.91 4.12 17.07
C HIS A 32 12.90 5.29 16.99
N ALA A 33 12.57 6.34 16.24
CA ALA A 33 13.42 7.52 16.10
C ALA A 33 13.74 8.17 17.45
N SER A 34 15.02 8.47 17.64
CA SER A 34 15.54 9.11 18.86
C SER A 34 15.29 10.62 18.85
N GLY A 35 14.14 11.02 19.39
CA GLY A 35 13.74 12.42 19.56
C GLY A 35 13.09 13.05 18.33
N SER A 36 12.43 14.19 18.53
CA SER A 36 11.60 14.89 17.54
C SER A 36 12.30 15.15 16.21
N PRO A 37 13.54 15.71 16.16
CA PRO A 37 14.18 16.01 14.89
C PRO A 37 14.49 14.77 14.04
N ALA A 38 14.74 13.63 14.67
CA ALA A 38 14.93 12.37 13.95
C ALA A 38 13.60 11.81 13.46
N ARG A 39 12.54 11.91 14.29
CA ARG A 39 11.19 11.44 13.94
C ARG A 39 10.59 12.23 12.80
N GLU A 40 10.73 13.56 12.82
CA GLU A 40 10.30 14.44 11.73
C GLU A 40 10.96 14.09 10.41
N ARG A 41 12.28 13.86 10.40
CA ARG A 41 12.99 13.44 9.18
C ARG A 41 12.49 12.10 8.66
N ALA A 42 12.40 11.09 9.52
CA ALA A 42 11.87 9.79 9.15
C ALA A 42 10.44 9.88 8.60
N PHE A 43 9.60 10.72 9.21
CA PHE A 43 8.21 10.90 8.78
C PHE A 43 8.10 11.66 7.44
N VAL A 44 8.99 12.62 7.20
CA VAL A 44 9.10 13.31 5.89
C VAL A 44 9.62 12.37 4.80
N GLU A 45 10.54 11.47 5.11
CA GLU A 45 10.99 10.47 4.14
C GLU A 45 9.88 9.46 3.84
N LEU A 46 9.13 9.02 4.87
CA LEU A 46 8.00 8.10 4.73
C LEU A 46 6.91 8.68 3.81
N ARG A 47 6.47 9.93 4.03
CA ARG A 47 5.46 10.56 3.16
C ARG A 47 5.92 10.70 1.71
N GLN A 48 7.22 10.98 1.50
CA GLN A 48 7.76 11.12 0.14
C GLN A 48 7.71 9.79 -0.58
N LEU A 49 8.07 8.71 0.10
CA LEU A 49 7.99 7.37 -0.47
C LEU A 49 6.55 6.97 -0.76
N LEU A 50 5.61 7.20 0.16
CA LEU A 50 4.19 6.93 -0.03
C LEU A 50 3.62 7.65 -1.26
N ALA A 51 3.92 8.94 -1.43
CA ALA A 51 3.43 9.70 -2.59
C ALA A 51 3.98 9.17 -3.92
N VAL A 52 5.25 8.76 -3.96
CA VAL A 52 5.86 8.16 -5.16
C VAL A 52 5.27 6.78 -5.45
N HIS A 53 5.06 5.98 -4.41
CA HIS A 53 4.51 4.63 -4.48
C HIS A 53 3.09 4.64 -5.08
N GLU A 54 2.21 5.46 -4.53
CA GLU A 54 0.85 5.61 -5.03
C GLU A 54 0.81 6.16 -6.47
N THR A 55 1.69 7.11 -6.79
CA THR A 55 1.80 7.60 -8.17
C THR A 55 2.19 6.49 -9.14
N ALA A 56 3.07 5.57 -8.72
CA ALA A 56 3.46 4.43 -9.52
C ALA A 56 2.28 3.45 -9.71
N GLU A 57 1.46 3.26 -8.68
CA GLU A 57 0.24 2.45 -8.74
C GLU A 57 -0.78 3.01 -9.71
N GLU A 58 -1.12 4.29 -9.59
CA GLU A 58 -2.08 4.95 -10.49
C GLU A 58 -1.61 4.95 -11.95
N MET A 59 -0.32 5.11 -12.20
CA MET A 59 0.23 5.24 -13.55
C MET A 59 0.52 3.90 -14.22
N VAL A 60 0.80 2.85 -13.45
CA VAL A 60 1.29 1.57 -14.00
C VAL A 60 0.42 0.39 -13.57
N VAL A 61 0.10 0.28 -12.28
CA VAL A 61 -0.54 -0.89 -11.69
C VAL A 61 -2.03 -0.90 -11.97
N HIS A 62 -2.73 0.18 -11.65
CA HIS A 62 -4.17 0.32 -11.85
C HIS A 62 -4.60 0.14 -13.31
N PRO A 63 -3.96 0.77 -14.31
CA PRO A 63 -4.32 0.56 -15.71
C PRO A 63 -4.11 -0.89 -16.16
N ARG A 64 -3.10 -1.56 -15.61
CA ARG A 64 -2.77 -2.94 -15.93
C ARG A 64 -3.72 -3.92 -15.27
N ALA A 65 -4.04 -3.73 -14.00
CA ALA A 65 -5.01 -4.51 -13.24
C ALA A 65 -6.40 -4.45 -13.89
N ARG A 66 -6.87 -3.25 -14.29
CA ARG A 66 -8.14 -3.10 -15.02
C ARG A 66 -8.17 -3.88 -16.34
N ARG A 67 -7.04 -3.96 -17.04
CA ARG A 67 -6.94 -4.64 -18.34
C ARG A 67 -6.77 -6.15 -18.23
N ASP A 68 -5.93 -6.60 -17.30
CA ASP A 68 -5.41 -7.97 -17.27
C ASP A 68 -6.15 -8.87 -16.26
N ILE A 69 -6.97 -8.30 -15.36
CA ILE A 69 -7.72 -9.04 -14.33
C ILE A 69 -9.22 -8.99 -14.63
N ASP A 70 -9.88 -10.15 -14.63
CA ASP A 70 -11.34 -10.23 -14.71
C ASP A 70 -11.99 -9.55 -13.49
N GLY A 71 -12.81 -8.54 -13.75
CA GLY A 71 -13.37 -7.69 -12.68
C GLY A 71 -12.36 -6.70 -12.09
N GLY A 72 -11.25 -6.44 -12.79
CA GLY A 72 -10.20 -5.52 -12.38
C GLY A 72 -10.69 -4.10 -12.07
N ASP A 73 -11.74 -3.62 -12.73
CA ASP A 73 -12.36 -2.32 -12.42
C ASP A 73 -12.86 -2.26 -10.96
N ILE A 74 -13.56 -3.30 -10.50
CA ILE A 74 -14.09 -3.35 -9.12
C ILE A 74 -12.94 -3.41 -8.10
N ILE A 75 -11.88 -4.14 -8.44
CA ILE A 75 -10.69 -4.28 -7.57
C ILE A 75 -9.98 -2.93 -7.46
N VAL A 76 -9.70 -2.28 -8.60
CA VAL A 76 -9.01 -0.99 -8.62
C VAL A 76 -9.84 0.11 -7.99
N ASP A 77 -11.16 0.15 -8.21
CA ASP A 77 -12.03 1.14 -7.57
C ASP A 77 -12.06 0.97 -6.04
N ALA A 78 -11.96 -0.27 -5.54
CA ALA A 78 -11.80 -0.52 -4.11
C ALA A 78 -10.43 -0.06 -3.57
N ARG A 79 -9.34 -0.25 -4.33
CA ARG A 79 -7.99 0.21 -3.95
C ARG A 79 -7.89 1.73 -3.88
N LEU A 80 -8.41 2.41 -4.90
CA LEU A 80 -8.48 3.87 -4.93
C LEU A 80 -9.24 4.46 -3.73
N LEU A 81 -10.26 3.77 -3.23
CA LEU A 81 -10.98 4.18 -2.03
C LEU A 81 -10.11 4.02 -0.77
N GLU A 82 -9.45 2.87 -0.62
CA GLU A 82 -8.52 2.59 0.49
C GLU A 82 -7.36 3.60 0.51
N GLU A 83 -6.76 3.90 -0.64
CA GLU A 83 -5.70 4.91 -0.81
C GLU A 83 -6.17 6.31 -0.44
N HIS A 84 -7.39 6.67 -0.82
CA HIS A 84 -7.97 7.95 -0.45
C HIS A 84 -8.14 8.08 1.07
N GLU A 85 -8.67 7.05 1.73
CA GLU A 85 -8.78 7.02 3.20
C GLU A 85 -7.41 7.09 3.87
N ALA A 86 -6.40 6.41 3.32
CA ALA A 86 -5.02 6.46 3.80
C ALA A 86 -4.42 7.88 3.67
N LYS A 87 -4.67 8.58 2.56
CA LYS A 87 -4.27 9.99 2.38
C LYS A 87 -4.90 10.91 3.43
N GLU A 88 -6.18 10.72 3.75
CA GLU A 88 -6.85 11.51 4.78
C GLU A 88 -6.24 11.27 6.17
N GLN A 89 -5.92 10.01 6.50
CA GLN A 89 -5.20 9.67 7.73
C GLN A 89 -3.81 10.31 7.77
N LEU A 90 -3.08 10.28 6.66
CA LEU A 90 -1.76 10.91 6.55
C LEU A 90 -1.84 12.43 6.74
N ALA A 91 -2.82 13.09 6.11
CA ALA A 91 -3.04 14.52 6.28
C ALA A 91 -3.34 14.89 7.75
N ALA A 92 -4.17 14.09 8.42
CA ALA A 92 -4.44 14.28 9.86
C ALA A 92 -3.17 14.13 10.71
N LEU A 93 -2.28 13.17 10.37
CA LEU A 93 -0.98 13.00 11.04
C LEU A 93 -0.04 14.19 10.82
N GLU A 94 -0.09 14.86 9.67
CA GLU A 94 0.75 16.03 9.38
C GLU A 94 0.39 17.25 10.24
N ASP A 95 -0.86 17.36 10.67
CA ASP A 95 -1.35 18.44 11.53
C ASP A 95 -1.11 18.20 13.03
N MET A 96 -0.68 16.98 13.41
CA MET A 96 -0.42 16.59 14.79
C MET A 96 0.99 16.97 15.25
N ASP A 97 1.16 17.12 16.56
CA ASP A 97 2.48 17.24 17.18
C ASP A 97 3.20 15.89 17.15
N ILE A 98 4.36 15.85 16.48
CA ILE A 98 5.19 14.66 16.26
C ILE A 98 5.62 13.97 17.57
N ASP A 99 5.65 14.67 18.71
CA ASP A 99 6.00 14.13 20.03
C ASP A 99 4.79 13.75 20.89
N SER A 100 3.58 14.00 20.40
CA SER A 100 2.37 13.67 21.13
C SER A 100 2.11 12.16 21.13
N GLN A 101 1.48 11.68 22.21
CA GLN A 101 0.96 10.31 22.25
C GLN A 101 -0.11 10.08 21.18
N GLU A 102 -0.90 11.12 20.87
CA GLU A 102 -1.93 11.08 19.82
C GLU A 102 -1.33 10.79 18.45
N PHE A 103 -0.23 11.45 18.08
CA PHE A 103 0.51 11.15 16.85
C PHE A 103 0.98 9.69 16.82
N MET A 104 1.55 9.19 17.92
CA MET A 104 2.04 7.81 17.97
C MET A 104 0.91 6.79 17.81
N ASP A 105 -0.23 7.00 18.48
CA ASP A 105 -1.39 6.13 18.39
C ASP A 105 -1.99 6.15 16.98
N ALA A 106 -2.13 7.34 16.39
CA ALA A 106 -2.62 7.52 15.03
C ALA A 106 -1.65 6.92 14.00
N LEU A 107 -0.34 7.02 14.21
CA LEU A 107 0.68 6.44 13.32
C LEU A 107 0.60 4.91 13.31
N ILE A 108 0.34 4.28 14.45
CA ILE A 108 0.17 2.82 14.55
C ILE A 108 -1.08 2.38 13.76
N VAL A 109 -2.18 3.13 13.87
CA VAL A 109 -3.40 2.86 13.09
C VAL A 109 -3.14 3.04 11.60
N PHE A 110 -2.45 4.11 11.22
CA PHE A 110 -2.10 4.37 9.83
C PHE A 110 -1.18 3.29 9.26
N LYS A 111 -0.17 2.85 10.02
CA LYS A 111 0.70 1.71 9.66
C LYS A 111 -0.14 0.46 9.38
N ALA A 112 -1.10 0.14 10.23
CA ALA A 112 -1.95 -1.03 10.05
C ALA A 112 -2.78 -0.93 8.75
N THR A 113 -3.34 0.24 8.46
CA THR A 113 -4.10 0.50 7.22
C THR A 113 -3.23 0.29 5.97
N VAL A 114 -2.02 0.87 5.94
CA VAL A 114 -1.09 0.75 4.80
C VAL A 114 -0.59 -0.69 4.62
N VAL A 115 -0.31 -1.40 5.71
CA VAL A 115 0.12 -2.81 5.64
C VAL A 115 -0.97 -3.71 5.08
N ASP A 116 -2.20 -3.52 5.56
CA ASP A 116 -3.37 -4.28 5.13
C ASP A 116 -3.73 -4.00 3.66
N HIS A 117 -3.59 -2.74 3.22
CA HIS A 117 -3.66 -2.38 1.79
C HIS A 117 -2.61 -3.14 0.96
N ALA A 118 -1.32 -3.03 1.32
CA ALA A 118 -0.22 -3.71 0.63
C ALA A 118 -0.45 -5.24 0.52
N GLU A 119 -0.92 -5.88 1.60
CA GLU A 119 -1.21 -7.33 1.59
C GLU A 119 -2.34 -7.69 0.62
N ARG A 120 -3.37 -6.85 0.50
CA ARG A 120 -4.50 -7.06 -0.43
C ARG A 120 -4.14 -6.81 -1.89
N GLU A 121 -3.09 -6.05 -2.16
CA GLU A 121 -2.56 -5.88 -3.51
C GLU A 121 -1.67 -7.05 -3.91
N GLU A 122 -0.85 -7.54 -2.97
CA GLU A 122 0.03 -8.68 -3.18
C GLU A 122 -0.71 -10.02 -3.31
N THR A 123 -1.91 -10.09 -2.72
CA THR A 123 -2.82 -11.22 -2.83
C THR A 123 -3.94 -10.92 -3.83
N PRO A 124 -3.79 -11.29 -5.11
CA PRO A 124 -4.93 -11.30 -6.00
C PRO A 124 -5.90 -12.35 -5.46
N ARG A 125 -6.94 -11.92 -4.75
CA ARG A 125 -8.03 -12.81 -4.38
C ARG A 125 -8.71 -13.24 -5.67
N SER A 126 -8.20 -14.32 -6.24
CA SER A 126 -8.91 -15.13 -7.22
C SER A 126 -10.10 -15.73 -6.50
N SER A 127 -11.22 -15.01 -6.45
CA SER A 127 -12.51 -15.67 -6.29
C SER A 127 -12.85 -16.33 -7.61
N THR A 128 -12.10 -17.39 -7.95
CA THR A 128 -12.65 -18.42 -8.82
C THR A 128 -13.79 -19.03 -8.02
N GLY A 129 -15.01 -18.64 -8.39
CA GLY A 129 -16.23 -19.25 -7.87
C GLY A 129 -16.13 -20.76 -8.01
N SER A 130 -16.15 -21.47 -6.89
CA SER A 130 -16.35 -22.91 -6.85
C SER A 130 -17.71 -23.22 -7.48
N SER A 131 -17.74 -23.49 -8.78
CA SER A 131 -18.85 -24.17 -9.44
C SER A 131 -18.67 -25.67 -9.26
N ALA A 132 -18.70 -26.12 -8.00
CA ALA A 132 -18.84 -27.52 -7.69
C ALA A 132 -20.33 -27.87 -7.59
N THR A 133 -20.71 -28.89 -8.36
CA THR A 133 -21.87 -29.78 -8.20
C THR A 133 -23.06 -29.51 -9.14
N SER A 134 -22.94 -30.02 -10.37
CA SER A 134 -24.11 -30.60 -11.05
C SER A 134 -24.29 -32.05 -10.55
N PRO A 135 -25.49 -32.46 -10.11
CA PRO A 135 -25.76 -33.86 -9.80
C PRO A 135 -26.13 -34.58 -11.10
N GLN A 136 -25.34 -35.59 -11.50
CA GLN A 136 -25.82 -36.57 -12.48
C GLN A 136 -26.18 -37.84 -11.73
N MET A 137 -27.48 -38.04 -11.52
CA MET A 137 -28.05 -39.33 -11.16
C MET A 137 -28.10 -40.22 -12.40
N SER A 138 -27.58 -41.44 -12.27
CA SER A 138 -28.01 -42.62 -13.01
C SER A 138 -27.73 -43.85 -12.16
#